data_AF-A0A1C2GFV3-F1
#
_entry.id   AF-A0A1C2GFV3-F1
#
_cell.length_a   1.000
_cell.length_b   1.000
_cell.length_c   1.000
_cell.angle_alpha   90.00
_cell.angle_beta   90.00
_cell.angle_gamma   90.00
#
_symmetry.space_group_name_H-M   'P 1'
#
loop_
_entity.id
_entity.type
_entity.pdbx_description
1 polymer ?
#
loop_
_entity_poly.entity_id
_entity_poly.type
_entity_poly.pdbx_seq_one_letter_code
_entity_poly.pdbx_strand_id
1 'polypeptide(L)'
;MRKALIIGINDYPGAPLTGCINDATSIAGILERNGDGSPNFDIKTILGPPQTVTRALIRSEIRSLFEGTADVALLYFSGHGLLQSNSGYIVTSDYENFDEGVPMDEILKLANKSKAKDRIIIFDCCHAGNVGNSNSIDDLTASLGEGMTILTACHNFETSLERNGRGVFTSLITDGLQGGAADIRGNITPGSLYSYVDEALGAWDQRPIFKTNITRFTPLRKIAPKIPLEIIRKITTYFNSPTDEHSLDPSYEFTSTDAKQDKVEIFKNLQKFVAVGLVAPVGEEHMYFAAINNKSCKLTAMGYQYWRLVKENKI
;
A
#
# COMPACT_ATOMS: atom_id res chain seq x y z
N MET A 1 -7.58 4.06 -17.00
CA MET A 1 -8.73 3.54 -16.23
C MET A 1 -8.23 2.56 -15.18
N ARG A 2 -8.74 2.66 -13.94
CA ARG A 2 -8.39 1.76 -12.83
C ARG A 2 -9.67 1.08 -12.36
N LYS A 3 -9.68 -0.25 -12.28
CA LYS A 3 -10.84 -1.04 -11.83
C LYS A 3 -10.46 -2.00 -10.72
N ALA A 4 -11.39 -2.22 -9.79
CA ALA A 4 -11.21 -3.19 -8.73
C ALA A 4 -12.45 -4.05 -8.51
N LEU A 5 -12.23 -5.34 -8.28
CA LEU A 5 -13.24 -6.28 -7.81
C LEU A 5 -12.92 -6.62 -6.35
N ILE A 6 -13.88 -6.34 -5.48
CA ILE A 6 -13.73 -6.49 -4.03
C ILE A 6 -14.77 -7.50 -3.56
N ILE A 7 -14.32 -8.62 -2.99
CA ILE A 7 -15.17 -9.74 -2.62
C ILE A 7 -15.07 -9.98 -1.12
N GLY A 8 -16.21 -10.10 -0.44
CA GLY A 8 -16.29 -10.41 0.99
C GLY A 8 -17.39 -11.43 1.26
N ILE A 9 -17.05 -12.59 1.81
CA ILE A 9 -18.02 -13.69 2.04
C ILE A 9 -18.00 -14.09 3.51
N ASN A 10 -19.18 -14.03 4.13
CA ASN A 10 -19.45 -14.44 5.51
C ASN A 10 -20.33 -15.68 5.57
N ASP A 11 -21.24 -15.88 4.62
CA ASP A 11 -22.28 -16.91 4.65
C ASP A 11 -21.82 -18.25 4.09
N TYR A 12 -20.99 -18.95 4.86
CA TYR A 12 -20.59 -20.33 4.58
C TYR A 12 -21.46 -21.33 5.36
N PRO A 13 -22.12 -22.30 4.70
CA PRO A 13 -22.84 -23.36 5.39
C PRO A 13 -21.93 -24.09 6.39
N GLY A 14 -22.30 -24.11 7.68
CA GLY A 14 -21.55 -24.83 8.72
C GLY A 14 -20.25 -24.19 9.21
N ALA A 15 -19.77 -23.10 8.58
CA ALA A 15 -18.54 -22.40 8.99
C ALA A 15 -18.61 -20.87 8.73
N PRO A 16 -19.62 -20.14 9.23
CA PRO A 16 -19.79 -18.73 8.92
C PRO A 16 -18.65 -17.85 9.45
N LEU A 17 -18.36 -16.76 8.74
CA LEU A 17 -17.45 -15.69 9.16
C LEU A 17 -18.24 -14.42 9.48
N THR A 18 -17.59 -13.45 10.13
CA THR A 18 -18.26 -12.20 10.51
C THR A 18 -17.54 -10.95 10.00
N GLY A 19 -16.23 -11.02 9.73
CA GLY A 19 -15.43 -9.84 9.34
C GLY A 19 -15.39 -9.53 7.84
N CYS A 20 -15.58 -10.50 6.96
CA CYS A 20 -15.21 -10.37 5.55
C CYS A 20 -16.00 -9.31 4.77
N ILE A 21 -17.29 -9.14 5.08
CA ILE A 21 -18.09 -8.04 4.51
C ILE A 21 -17.55 -6.67 4.96
N ASN A 22 -17.23 -6.54 6.25
CA ASN A 22 -16.73 -5.27 6.79
C ASN A 22 -15.38 -4.92 6.16
N ASP A 23 -14.53 -5.94 5.99
CA ASP A 23 -13.22 -5.83 5.35
C ASP A 23 -13.35 -5.38 3.89
N ALA A 24 -14.15 -6.09 3.09
CA ALA A 24 -14.44 -5.73 1.70
C ALA A 24 -15.04 -4.32 1.57
N THR A 25 -16.01 -3.97 2.42
CA THR A 25 -16.64 -2.64 2.41
C THR A 25 -15.64 -1.53 2.73
N SER A 26 -14.74 -1.77 3.68
CA SER A 26 -13.71 -0.80 4.10
C SER A 26 -12.71 -0.56 2.96
N ILE A 27 -12.23 -1.64 2.33
CA ILE A 27 -11.31 -1.56 1.19
C ILE A 27 -11.97 -0.84 0.01
N ALA A 28 -13.21 -1.19 -0.32
CA ALA A 28 -13.98 -0.55 -1.39
C ALA A 28 -14.09 0.97 -1.18
N GLY A 29 -14.53 1.40 0.01
CA GLY A 29 -14.69 2.81 0.34
C GLY A 29 -13.38 3.61 0.29
N ILE A 30 -12.26 3.02 0.73
CA ILE A 30 -10.95 3.68 0.71
C ILE A 30 -10.40 3.77 -0.73
N LEU A 31 -10.58 2.73 -1.54
CA LEU A 31 -10.01 2.67 -2.90
C LEU A 31 -10.82 3.45 -3.93
N GLU A 32 -12.09 3.75 -3.69
CA GLU A 32 -12.92 4.54 -4.62
C GLU A 32 -12.37 5.97 -4.82
N ARG A 33 -11.71 6.54 -3.80
CA ARG A 33 -11.27 7.94 -3.78
C ARG A 33 -9.82 8.09 -3.30
N ASN A 34 -9.10 9.04 -3.89
CA ASN A 34 -7.84 9.52 -3.34
C ASN A 34 -8.08 10.35 -2.07
N GLY A 35 -7.02 10.67 -1.34
CA GLY A 35 -7.10 11.47 -0.12
C GLY A 35 -7.57 12.91 -0.34
N ASP A 36 -7.50 13.42 -1.58
CA ASP A 36 -8.04 14.73 -1.97
C ASP A 36 -9.52 14.66 -2.41
N GLY A 37 -10.14 13.48 -2.36
CA GLY A 37 -11.52 13.27 -2.79
C GLY A 37 -11.70 13.07 -4.30
N SER A 38 -10.63 13.10 -5.10
CA SER A 38 -10.72 12.76 -6.53
C SER A 38 -11.02 11.26 -6.73
N PRO A 39 -11.72 10.87 -7.81
CA PRO A 39 -11.93 9.46 -8.14
C PRO A 39 -10.62 8.69 -8.29
N ASN A 40 -10.59 7.44 -7.82
CA ASN A 40 -9.41 6.59 -7.86
C ASN A 40 -9.64 5.28 -8.62
N PHE A 41 -10.42 4.34 -8.08
CA PHE A 41 -10.84 3.13 -8.77
C PHE A 41 -12.34 3.14 -9.07
N ASP A 42 -12.71 2.55 -10.20
CA ASP A 42 -14.07 2.06 -10.43
C ASP A 42 -14.23 0.71 -9.69
N ILE A 43 -15.14 0.66 -8.72
CA ILE A 43 -15.26 -0.45 -7.77
C ILE A 43 -16.49 -1.30 -8.10
N LYS A 44 -16.28 -2.61 -8.17
CA LYS A 44 -17.35 -3.62 -8.13
C LYS A 44 -17.22 -4.45 -6.86
N THR A 45 -18.31 -4.57 -6.10
CA THR A 45 -18.34 -5.38 -4.86
C THR A 45 -19.21 -6.63 -5.03
N ILE A 46 -18.76 -7.74 -4.45
CA ILE A 46 -19.55 -8.98 -4.29
C ILE A 46 -19.54 -9.34 -2.81
N LEU A 47 -20.69 -9.24 -2.16
CA LEU A 47 -20.83 -9.44 -0.71
C LEU A 47 -21.84 -10.54 -0.43
N GLY A 48 -21.51 -11.51 0.43
CA GLY A 48 -22.45 -12.54 0.89
C GLY A 48 -22.43 -12.63 2.41
N PRO A 49 -23.56 -12.49 3.14
CA PRO A 49 -24.96 -12.25 2.70
C PRO A 49 -25.26 -10.79 2.27
N PRO A 50 -26.47 -10.47 1.69
CA PRO A 50 -27.67 -11.32 1.55
C PRO A 50 -27.72 -12.19 0.30
N GLN A 51 -26.84 -11.98 -0.68
CA GLN A 51 -26.75 -12.86 -1.84
C GLN A 51 -25.85 -14.06 -1.54
N THR A 52 -26.24 -15.24 -2.04
CA THR A 52 -25.34 -16.40 -2.07
C THR A 52 -24.25 -16.15 -3.11
N VAL A 53 -22.98 -16.18 -2.68
CA VAL A 53 -21.85 -15.93 -3.57
C VAL A 53 -21.37 -17.24 -4.17
N THR A 54 -21.81 -17.52 -5.40
CA THR A 54 -21.53 -18.80 -6.08
C THR A 54 -20.18 -18.82 -6.78
N ARG A 55 -19.63 -20.01 -6.99
CA ARG A 55 -18.42 -20.24 -7.80
C ARG A 55 -18.55 -19.65 -9.19
N ALA A 56 -19.70 -19.85 -9.85
CA ALA A 56 -19.96 -19.35 -11.20
C ALA A 56 -19.94 -17.81 -11.25
N LEU A 57 -20.55 -17.16 -10.26
CA LEU A 57 -20.56 -15.71 -10.14
C LEU A 57 -19.13 -15.17 -9.99
N ILE A 58 -18.38 -15.61 -8.97
CA ILE A 58 -17.01 -15.13 -8.74
C ILE A 58 -16.15 -15.34 -9.99
N ARG A 59 -16.22 -16.53 -10.61
CA ARG A 59 -15.43 -16.87 -11.79
C ARG A 59 -15.72 -15.95 -12.97
N SER A 60 -17.00 -15.63 -13.22
CA SER A 60 -17.40 -14.69 -14.28
C SER A 60 -16.88 -13.28 -14.04
N GLU A 61 -16.88 -12.84 -12.78
CA GLU A 61 -16.51 -11.49 -12.38
C GLU A 61 -15.00 -11.28 -12.37
N ILE A 62 -14.24 -12.28 -11.91
CA ILE A 62 -12.76 -12.29 -12.03
C ILE A 62 -12.34 -12.27 -13.50
N ARG A 63 -13.05 -13.00 -14.37
CA ARG A 63 -12.80 -12.95 -15.82
C ARG A 63 -13.02 -11.52 -16.34
N SER A 64 -14.16 -10.91 -16.03
CA SER A 64 -14.46 -9.53 -16.44
C SER A 64 -13.45 -8.51 -15.89
N LEU A 65 -12.97 -8.69 -14.65
CA LEU A 65 -11.93 -7.86 -14.05
C LEU A 65 -10.64 -7.88 -14.88
N PHE A 66 -10.20 -9.05 -15.35
CA PHE A 66 -8.94 -9.17 -16.10
C PHE A 66 -9.09 -9.04 -17.62
N GLU A 67 -10.30 -8.87 -18.14
CA GLU A 67 -10.56 -8.56 -19.54
C GLU A 67 -10.25 -7.10 -19.92
N GLY A 68 -9.96 -6.87 -21.20
CA GLY A 68 -9.69 -5.55 -21.77
C GLY A 68 -8.34 -4.95 -21.35
N THR A 69 -8.19 -3.64 -21.55
CA THR A 69 -7.01 -2.86 -21.13
C THR A 69 -7.37 -2.00 -19.93
N ALA A 70 -6.44 -1.86 -18.99
CA ALA A 70 -6.56 -0.98 -17.83
C ALA A 70 -5.18 -0.51 -17.39
N ASP A 71 -5.10 0.59 -16.65
CA ASP A 71 -3.86 0.97 -15.97
C ASP A 71 -3.63 0.06 -14.77
N VAL A 72 -4.67 -0.19 -13.97
CA VAL A 72 -4.62 -1.12 -12.84
C VAL A 72 -5.90 -1.95 -12.79
N ALA A 73 -5.76 -3.26 -12.66
CA ALA A 73 -6.82 -4.20 -12.32
C ALA A 73 -6.51 -4.80 -10.95
N LEU A 74 -7.37 -4.55 -9.95
CA LEU A 74 -7.17 -5.01 -8.57
C LEU A 74 -8.23 -6.03 -8.19
N LEU A 75 -7.81 -7.19 -7.68
CA LEU A 75 -8.68 -8.15 -7.00
C LEU A 75 -8.38 -8.09 -5.51
N TYR A 76 -9.41 -7.94 -4.70
CA TYR A 76 -9.36 -8.15 -3.26
C TYR A 76 -10.39 -9.20 -2.88
N PHE A 77 -9.99 -10.16 -2.07
CA PHE A 77 -10.87 -11.20 -1.53
C PHE A 77 -10.66 -11.35 -0.03
N SER A 78 -11.76 -11.34 0.73
CA SER A 78 -11.80 -11.73 2.14
C SER A 78 -12.85 -12.83 2.33
N GLY A 79 -12.46 -13.93 2.96
CA GLY A 79 -13.30 -15.12 3.12
C GLY A 79 -12.51 -16.36 3.51
N HIS A 80 -13.11 -17.54 3.37
CA HIS A 80 -12.40 -18.80 3.55
C HIS A 80 -11.47 -19.09 2.37
N GLY A 81 -10.28 -19.58 2.69
CA GLY A 81 -9.35 -20.17 1.75
C GLY A 81 -9.07 -21.61 2.14
N LEU A 82 -8.94 -22.50 1.15
CA LEU A 82 -8.67 -23.91 1.37
C LEU A 82 -7.48 -24.36 0.52
N LEU A 83 -6.66 -25.24 1.10
CA LEU A 83 -5.69 -26.02 0.34
C LEU A 83 -6.23 -27.44 0.14
N GLN A 84 -6.42 -27.86 -1.11
CA GLN A 84 -6.78 -29.23 -1.45
C GLN A 84 -5.97 -29.72 -2.64
N SER A 85 -5.45 -30.96 -2.56
CA SER A 85 -4.70 -31.59 -3.66
C SER A 85 -3.59 -30.70 -4.23
N ASN A 86 -2.89 -29.99 -3.34
CA ASN A 86 -1.83 -29.03 -3.65
C ASN A 86 -2.29 -27.82 -4.50
N SER A 87 -3.57 -27.48 -4.50
CA SER A 87 -4.10 -26.26 -5.11
C SER A 87 -4.83 -25.42 -4.07
N GLY A 88 -4.53 -24.12 -4.03
CA GLY A 88 -5.26 -23.16 -3.19
C GLY A 88 -6.57 -22.75 -3.85
N TYR A 89 -7.62 -22.59 -3.06
CA TYR A 89 -8.95 -22.18 -3.50
C TYR A 89 -9.43 -21.00 -2.66
N ILE A 90 -10.09 -20.05 -3.30
CA ILE A 90 -11.02 -19.16 -2.59
C ILE A 90 -12.37 -19.88 -2.50
N VAL A 91 -12.88 -20.03 -1.28
CA VAL A 91 -14.09 -20.83 -1.01
C VAL A 91 -15.33 -19.97 -1.26
N THR A 92 -16.33 -20.55 -1.91
CA THR A 92 -17.61 -19.88 -2.23
C THR A 92 -18.74 -20.34 -1.30
N SER A 93 -19.85 -19.59 -1.25
CA SER A 93 -20.99 -19.92 -0.36
C SER A 93 -21.67 -21.24 -0.77
N ASP A 94 -21.55 -21.64 -2.04
CA ASP A 94 -22.10 -22.87 -2.64
C ASP A 94 -21.11 -24.04 -2.65
N TYR A 95 -20.10 -24.02 -1.76
CA TYR A 95 -19.09 -25.07 -1.74
C TYR A 95 -19.68 -26.46 -1.45
N GLU A 96 -19.14 -27.47 -2.13
CA GLU A 96 -19.40 -28.88 -1.86
C GLU A 96 -18.07 -29.63 -1.67
N ASN A 97 -18.12 -30.85 -1.12
CA ASN A 97 -16.93 -31.70 -1.06
C ASN A 97 -16.42 -31.95 -2.50
N PHE A 98 -15.15 -31.64 -2.76
CA PHE A 98 -14.51 -31.70 -4.10
C PHE A 98 -14.97 -30.61 -5.09
N ASP A 99 -15.75 -29.62 -4.64
CA ASP A 99 -16.03 -28.39 -5.38
C ASP A 99 -16.03 -27.19 -4.43
N GLU A 100 -14.85 -26.79 -3.98
CA GLU A 100 -14.71 -25.86 -2.87
C GLU A 100 -14.83 -24.39 -3.30
N GLY A 101 -14.67 -24.10 -4.59
CA GLY A 101 -14.81 -22.75 -5.13
C GLY A 101 -13.89 -22.46 -6.31
N VAL A 102 -13.24 -21.30 -6.32
CA VAL A 102 -12.40 -20.87 -7.45
C VAL A 102 -10.93 -21.16 -7.16
N PRO A 103 -10.25 -21.96 -8.01
CA PRO A 103 -8.82 -22.20 -7.88
C PRO A 103 -8.01 -20.90 -8.01
N MET A 104 -7.10 -20.64 -7.07
CA MET A 104 -6.22 -19.46 -7.12
C MET A 104 -5.31 -19.48 -8.34
N ASP A 105 -4.89 -20.65 -8.81
CA ASP A 105 -4.09 -20.79 -10.04
C ASP A 105 -4.85 -20.30 -11.27
N GLU A 106 -6.15 -20.54 -11.34
CA GLU A 106 -7.00 -20.02 -12.39
C GLU A 106 -7.02 -18.50 -12.37
N ILE A 107 -7.15 -17.88 -11.18
CA ILE A 107 -7.12 -16.43 -11.00
C ILE A 107 -5.78 -15.86 -11.48
N LEU A 108 -4.66 -16.47 -11.07
CA LEU A 108 -3.32 -16.05 -11.50
C LEU A 108 -3.13 -16.19 -13.02
N LYS A 109 -3.62 -17.28 -13.63
CA LYS A 109 -3.59 -17.49 -15.08
C LYS A 109 -4.40 -16.43 -15.83
N LEU A 110 -5.58 -16.06 -15.33
CA LEU A 110 -6.40 -14.98 -15.91
C LEU A 110 -5.68 -13.63 -15.81
N ALA A 111 -5.14 -13.32 -14.63
CA ALA A 111 -4.41 -12.09 -14.41
C ALA A 111 -3.12 -12.01 -15.26
N ASN A 112 -2.42 -13.12 -15.48
CA ASN A 112 -1.24 -13.18 -16.35
C ASN A 112 -1.57 -12.96 -17.83
N LYS A 113 -2.76 -13.37 -18.27
CA LYS A 113 -3.24 -13.14 -19.65
C LYS A 113 -3.86 -11.75 -19.84
N SER A 114 -4.08 -11.01 -18.75
CA SER A 114 -4.67 -9.68 -18.81
C SER A 114 -3.77 -8.68 -19.55
N LYS A 115 -4.38 -7.75 -20.28
CA LYS A 115 -3.67 -6.61 -20.90
C LYS A 115 -3.64 -5.38 -19.98
N ALA A 116 -4.08 -5.49 -18.73
CA ALA A 116 -3.89 -4.45 -17.74
C ALA A 116 -2.39 -4.25 -17.46
N LYS A 117 -1.95 -2.99 -17.36
CA LYS A 117 -0.53 -2.67 -17.10
C LYS A 117 -0.10 -3.25 -15.76
N ASP A 118 -0.85 -2.96 -14.70
CA ASP A 118 -0.65 -3.55 -13.38
C ASP A 118 -1.84 -4.44 -12.98
N ARG A 119 -1.55 -5.67 -12.53
CA ARG A 119 -2.52 -6.61 -11.95
C ARG A 119 -2.14 -6.86 -10.50
N ILE A 120 -3.03 -6.48 -9.61
CA ILE A 120 -2.78 -6.54 -8.17
C ILE A 120 -3.81 -7.48 -7.55
N ILE A 121 -3.36 -8.47 -6.80
CA ILE A 121 -4.22 -9.45 -6.15
C ILE A 121 -3.92 -9.43 -4.65
N ILE A 122 -4.96 -9.26 -3.84
CA ILE A 122 -4.87 -9.23 -2.39
C ILE A 122 -5.80 -10.31 -1.83
N PHE A 123 -5.24 -11.29 -1.14
CA PHE A 123 -5.99 -12.37 -0.50
C PHE A 123 -5.92 -12.21 1.03
N ASP A 124 -7.05 -11.87 1.65
CA ASP A 124 -7.27 -11.95 3.09
C ASP A 124 -8.06 -13.21 3.45
N CYS A 125 -7.42 -14.36 3.30
CA CYS A 125 -8.02 -15.65 3.64
C CYS A 125 -6.96 -16.61 4.20
N CYS A 126 -7.40 -17.49 5.11
CA CYS A 126 -6.59 -18.59 5.64
C CYS A 126 -6.04 -19.48 4.50
N HIS A 127 -4.89 -20.10 4.71
CA HIS A 127 -4.27 -21.04 3.76
C HIS A 127 -3.95 -20.48 2.35
N ALA A 128 -4.09 -19.17 2.10
CA ALA A 128 -3.61 -18.52 0.88
C ALA A 128 -2.09 -18.68 0.68
N GLY A 129 -1.36 -18.94 1.77
CA GLY A 129 0.09 -19.13 1.77
C GLY A 129 0.58 -20.55 1.58
N ASN A 130 -0.27 -21.58 1.71
CA ASN A 130 0.19 -22.96 1.53
C ASN A 130 0.26 -23.36 0.07
N VAL A 131 1.35 -22.87 -0.49
CA VAL A 131 1.96 -23.13 -1.78
C VAL A 131 3.10 -24.15 -1.62
N GLY A 132 3.29 -24.72 -0.42
CA GLY A 132 4.57 -25.28 0.00
C GLY A 132 4.42 -26.68 0.60
N ASN A 133 4.04 -27.64 -0.24
CA ASN A 133 4.63 -28.98 -0.21
C ASN A 133 4.40 -29.82 -1.49
N SER A 134 3.86 -29.20 -2.55
CA SER A 134 4.28 -29.54 -3.92
C SER A 134 3.95 -28.41 -4.92
N ASN A 135 4.97 -27.88 -5.59
CA ASN A 135 5.02 -27.53 -7.03
C ASN A 135 3.77 -26.96 -7.73
N SER A 136 3.00 -26.02 -7.15
CA SER A 136 1.88 -25.41 -7.90
C SER A 136 1.89 -23.89 -7.83
N ILE A 137 1.64 -23.27 -6.68
CA ILE A 137 1.65 -21.80 -6.61
C ILE A 137 3.09 -21.26 -6.62
N ASP A 138 4.13 -22.01 -6.21
CA ASP A 138 5.52 -21.57 -6.30
C ASP A 138 5.98 -21.63 -7.76
N ASP A 139 5.52 -22.62 -8.54
CA ASP A 139 5.74 -22.69 -9.99
C ASP A 139 4.92 -21.63 -10.77
N LEU A 140 3.70 -21.31 -10.32
CA LEU A 140 2.86 -20.27 -10.94
C LEU A 140 3.26 -18.85 -10.53
N THR A 141 3.80 -18.67 -9.33
CA THR A 141 4.40 -17.41 -8.88
C THR A 141 5.87 -17.28 -9.30
N ALA A 142 6.54 -18.37 -9.69
CA ALA A 142 7.79 -18.30 -10.44
C ALA A 142 7.59 -17.75 -11.87
N SER A 143 6.34 -17.74 -12.36
CA SER A 143 5.94 -17.21 -13.67
C SER A 143 4.95 -16.03 -13.58
N LEU A 144 5.13 -15.15 -12.59
CA LEU A 144 4.44 -13.85 -12.58
C LEU A 144 4.85 -13.08 -13.83
N GLY A 145 3.90 -12.72 -14.69
CA GLY A 145 4.16 -11.84 -15.83
C GLY A 145 4.50 -10.43 -15.34
N GLU A 146 5.27 -9.67 -16.14
CA GLU A 146 5.59 -8.27 -15.86
C GLU A 146 4.31 -7.49 -15.56
N GLY A 147 4.29 -6.67 -14.50
CA GLY A 147 3.14 -5.90 -14.03
C GLY A 147 2.27 -6.61 -12.99
N MET A 148 2.67 -7.77 -12.47
CA MET A 148 1.86 -8.53 -11.49
C MET A 148 2.37 -8.37 -10.06
N THR A 149 1.45 -8.18 -9.12
CA THR A 149 1.71 -8.12 -7.68
C THR A 149 0.68 -8.93 -6.91
N ILE A 150 1.13 -9.71 -5.93
CA ILE A 150 0.30 -10.54 -5.05
C ILE A 150 0.67 -10.21 -3.60
N LEU A 151 -0.35 -9.90 -2.79
CA LEU A 151 -0.27 -9.80 -1.33
C LEU A 151 -1.20 -10.82 -0.69
N THR A 152 -0.74 -11.60 0.28
CA THR A 152 -1.61 -12.52 1.03
C THR A 152 -1.41 -12.38 2.53
N ALA A 153 -2.47 -12.60 3.32
CA ALA A 153 -2.45 -12.46 4.77
C ALA A 153 -1.58 -13.51 5.51
N CYS A 154 -1.34 -14.69 4.92
CA CYS A 154 -0.77 -15.84 5.63
C CYS A 154 0.20 -16.67 4.79
N HIS A 155 1.14 -17.36 5.46
CA HIS A 155 2.12 -18.27 4.83
C HIS A 155 1.82 -19.77 5.02
N ASN A 156 1.17 -20.29 6.08
CA ASN A 156 0.86 -21.74 6.23
C ASN A 156 -0.05 -22.08 7.45
N PHE A 157 -0.79 -23.20 7.36
CA PHE A 157 -1.56 -23.99 8.36
C PHE A 157 -2.46 -23.32 9.43
N GLU A 158 -2.50 -22.00 9.53
CA GLU A 158 -3.19 -21.34 10.64
C GLU A 158 -4.30 -20.38 10.15
N THR A 159 -5.35 -20.29 10.95
CA THR A 159 -6.52 -19.44 10.72
C THR A 159 -6.11 -17.97 10.81
N SER A 160 -6.55 -17.14 9.86
CA SER A 160 -6.41 -15.70 9.93
C SER A 160 -7.08 -15.17 11.20
N LEU A 161 -6.37 -14.29 11.91
CA LEU A 161 -6.87 -13.73 13.15
C LEU A 161 -7.89 -12.62 12.83
N GLU A 162 -9.11 -12.77 13.36
CA GLU A 162 -10.08 -11.68 13.43
C GLU A 162 -9.96 -10.97 14.79
N ARG A 163 -10.03 -9.64 14.79
CA ARG A 163 -10.12 -8.83 16.02
C ARG A 163 -11.19 -7.76 15.85
N ASN A 164 -12.17 -7.72 16.75
CA ASN A 164 -13.28 -6.76 16.71
C ASN A 164 -14.11 -6.82 15.41
N GLY A 165 -14.31 -7.99 14.81
CA GLY A 165 -15.13 -8.16 13.61
C GLY A 165 -14.47 -7.67 12.31
N ARG A 166 -13.13 -7.67 12.26
CA ARG A 166 -12.29 -7.39 11.08
C ARG A 166 -11.06 -8.29 11.09
N GLY A 167 -10.56 -8.67 9.91
CA GLY A 167 -9.27 -9.34 9.76
C GLY A 167 -8.11 -8.43 10.17
N VAL A 168 -7.15 -8.96 10.94
CA VAL A 168 -5.96 -8.19 11.36
C VAL A 168 -5.19 -7.67 10.14
N PHE A 169 -5.03 -8.50 9.11
CA PHE A 169 -4.37 -8.12 7.87
C PHE A 169 -5.10 -6.96 7.18
N THR A 170 -6.41 -7.06 6.97
CA THR A 170 -7.17 -5.98 6.36
C THR A 170 -7.16 -4.71 7.19
N SER A 171 -7.21 -4.78 8.52
CA SER A 171 -7.09 -3.59 9.36
C SER A 171 -5.78 -2.84 9.08
N LEU A 172 -4.65 -3.55 9.07
CA LEU A 172 -3.34 -2.94 8.77
C LEU A 172 -3.26 -2.40 7.34
N ILE A 173 -3.86 -3.11 6.36
CA ILE A 173 -3.97 -2.63 4.99
C ILE A 173 -4.77 -1.32 4.93
N THR A 174 -5.90 -1.25 5.64
CA THR A 174 -6.73 -0.04 5.66
C THR A 174 -6.02 1.14 6.31
N ASP A 175 -5.30 0.94 7.42
CA ASP A 175 -4.51 1.99 8.09
C ASP A 175 -3.37 2.48 7.19
N GLY A 176 -2.69 1.54 6.51
CA GLY A 176 -1.67 1.84 5.52
C GLY A 176 -2.22 2.69 4.38
N LEU A 177 -3.36 2.29 3.80
CA LEU A 177 -4.05 3.02 2.73
C LEU A 177 -4.59 4.39 3.17
N GLN A 178 -4.92 4.57 4.45
CA GLN A 178 -5.35 5.86 5.00
C GLN A 178 -4.20 6.86 5.18
N GLY A 179 -2.95 6.39 5.15
CA GLY A 179 -1.77 7.24 5.11
C GLY A 179 -0.58 6.70 5.89
N GLY A 180 -0.76 5.64 6.68
CA GLY A 180 0.34 5.00 7.41
C GLY A 180 1.47 4.54 6.50
N ALA A 181 1.14 4.12 5.27
CA ALA A 181 2.09 3.61 4.29
C ALA A 181 2.49 4.64 3.21
N ALA A 182 2.21 5.94 3.42
CA ALA A 182 2.46 6.98 2.42
C ALA A 182 3.90 7.52 2.43
N ASP A 183 4.49 7.66 1.23
CA ASP A 183 5.75 8.39 1.05
C ASP A 183 5.57 9.91 1.31
N ILE A 184 6.65 10.69 1.34
CA ILE A 184 6.58 12.15 1.58
C ILE A 184 5.71 12.85 0.53
N ARG A 185 5.63 12.30 -0.68
CA ARG A 185 4.82 12.82 -1.79
C ARG A 185 3.36 12.33 -1.74
N GLY A 186 2.98 11.57 -0.72
CA GLY A 186 1.63 11.07 -0.52
C GLY A 186 1.28 9.82 -1.35
N ASN A 187 2.26 9.14 -1.96
CA ASN A 187 1.99 7.92 -2.70
C ASN A 187 1.97 6.70 -1.77
N ILE A 188 0.96 5.86 -1.91
CA ILE A 188 0.85 4.57 -1.25
C ILE A 188 0.94 3.48 -2.32
N THR A 189 1.92 2.59 -2.20
CA THR A 189 2.23 1.55 -3.19
C THR A 189 2.04 0.17 -2.59
N PRO A 190 1.91 -0.91 -3.39
CA PRO A 190 1.88 -2.26 -2.84
C PRO A 190 3.12 -2.57 -1.98
N GLY A 191 4.30 -2.12 -2.38
CA GLY A 191 5.54 -2.29 -1.61
C GLY A 191 5.51 -1.55 -0.27
N SER A 192 5.13 -0.27 -0.25
CA SER A 192 5.05 0.49 1.01
C SER A 192 3.95 -0.03 1.93
N LEU A 193 2.86 -0.55 1.36
CA LEU A 193 1.80 -1.20 2.09
C LEU A 193 2.26 -2.51 2.74
N TYR A 194 3.00 -3.35 2.01
CA TYR A 194 3.62 -4.55 2.59
C TYR A 194 4.57 -4.20 3.74
N SER A 195 5.49 -3.24 3.53
CA SER A 195 6.42 -2.80 4.58
C SER A 195 5.68 -2.33 5.83
N TYR A 196 4.60 -1.56 5.67
CA TYR A 196 3.79 -1.09 6.79
C TYR A 196 3.13 -2.23 7.57
N VAL A 197 2.57 -3.22 6.87
CA VAL A 197 1.96 -4.39 7.50
C VAL A 197 3.02 -5.24 8.20
N ASP A 198 4.16 -5.49 7.56
CA ASP A 198 5.25 -6.31 8.08
C ASP A 198 5.87 -5.74 9.37
N GLU A 199 6.00 -4.40 9.45
CA GLU A 199 6.50 -3.67 10.63
C GLU A 199 5.55 -3.73 11.83
N ALA A 200 4.24 -3.88 11.59
CA ALA A 200 3.23 -3.97 12.66
C ALA A 200 3.14 -5.37 13.29
N LEU A 201 3.80 -6.37 12.71
CA LEU A 201 3.72 -7.77 13.11
C LEU A 201 4.97 -8.21 13.88
N GLY A 202 4.76 -8.78 15.06
CA GLY A 202 5.79 -9.31 15.93
C GLY A 202 6.51 -10.55 15.38
N ALA A 203 7.51 -11.02 16.12
CA ALA A 203 8.32 -12.18 15.72
C ALA A 203 7.53 -13.51 15.68
N TRP A 204 6.45 -13.59 16.47
CA TRP A 204 5.56 -14.75 16.56
C TRP A 204 4.27 -14.56 15.76
N ASP A 205 4.06 -13.36 15.20
CA ASP A 205 2.89 -13.07 14.39
C ASP A 205 3.12 -13.59 12.96
N GLN A 206 2.02 -13.99 12.33
CA GLN A 206 2.05 -14.47 10.97
C GLN A 206 2.42 -13.33 10.00
N ARG A 207 3.42 -13.57 9.15
CA ARG A 207 3.84 -12.59 8.14
C ARG A 207 3.09 -12.77 6.81
N PRO A 208 2.68 -11.65 6.17
CA PRO A 208 2.07 -11.70 4.86
C PRO A 208 3.09 -12.14 3.80
N ILE A 209 2.61 -12.69 2.69
CA ILE A 209 3.46 -12.95 1.52
C ILE A 209 3.31 -11.78 0.55
N PHE A 210 4.45 -11.29 0.06
CA PHE A 210 4.52 -10.31 -1.01
C PHE A 210 5.35 -10.85 -2.17
N LYS A 211 4.71 -11.07 -3.32
CA LYS A 211 5.37 -11.50 -4.55
C LYS A 211 5.03 -10.52 -5.67
N THR A 212 6.02 -10.08 -6.42
CA THR A 212 5.82 -9.08 -7.47
C THR A 212 6.82 -9.24 -8.60
N ASN A 213 6.37 -9.03 -9.84
CA ASN A 213 7.22 -8.86 -11.01
C ASN A 213 6.84 -7.55 -11.69
N ILE A 214 7.54 -6.47 -11.36
CA ILE A 214 7.24 -5.12 -11.83
C ILE A 214 8.54 -4.36 -12.12
N THR A 215 8.48 -3.43 -13.07
CA THR A 215 9.59 -2.50 -13.34
C THR A 215 9.50 -1.22 -12.51
N ARG A 216 8.30 -0.87 -12.03
CA ARG A 216 8.03 0.25 -11.12
C ARG A 216 6.73 0.03 -10.36
N PHE A 217 6.59 0.66 -9.20
CA PHE A 217 5.33 0.67 -8.47
C PHE A 217 4.37 1.74 -9.02
N THR A 218 3.16 1.33 -9.37
CA THR A 218 2.02 2.23 -9.54
C THR A 218 1.34 2.43 -8.18
N PRO A 219 1.13 3.67 -7.71
CA PRO A 219 0.46 3.92 -6.43
C PRO A 219 -0.97 3.37 -6.42
N LEU A 220 -1.33 2.60 -5.39
CA LEU A 220 -2.71 2.15 -5.13
C LEU A 220 -3.61 3.34 -4.80
N ARG A 221 -3.12 4.26 -3.98
CA ARG A 221 -3.84 5.45 -3.56
C ARG A 221 -2.86 6.61 -3.41
N LYS A 222 -3.33 7.81 -3.72
CA LYS A 222 -2.59 9.05 -3.43
C LYS A 222 -3.32 9.80 -2.33
N ILE A 223 -2.57 10.36 -1.40
CA ILE A 223 -3.06 11.26 -0.36
C ILE A 223 -2.30 12.59 -0.43
N ALA A 224 -2.70 13.56 0.39
CA ALA A 224 -1.96 14.81 0.51
C ALA A 224 -0.50 14.54 0.88
N PRO A 225 0.48 15.17 0.20
CA PRO A 225 1.88 15.01 0.53
C PRO A 225 2.15 15.58 1.94
N LYS A 226 3.11 14.99 2.67
CA LYS A 226 3.45 15.42 4.04
C LYS A 226 3.92 16.87 4.09
N ILE A 227 4.54 17.32 3.01
CA ILE A 227 4.85 18.72 2.73
C ILE A 227 4.51 19.04 1.27
N PRO A 228 4.04 20.25 0.95
CA PRO A 228 3.70 20.61 -0.43
C PRO A 228 4.88 20.45 -1.40
N LEU A 229 4.61 19.96 -2.62
CA LEU A 229 5.65 19.62 -3.60
C LEU A 229 6.44 20.86 -4.05
N GLU A 230 5.79 22.01 -4.14
CA GLU A 230 6.43 23.29 -4.41
C GLU A 230 7.44 23.69 -3.34
N ILE A 231 7.23 23.27 -2.09
CA ILE A 231 8.21 23.47 -1.02
C ILE A 231 9.36 22.48 -1.20
N ILE A 232 9.09 21.20 -1.49
CA ILE A 232 10.14 20.20 -1.79
C ILE A 232 11.06 20.68 -2.90
N ARG A 233 10.51 21.28 -3.97
CA ARG A 233 11.31 21.80 -5.09
C ARG A 233 12.28 22.93 -4.69
N LYS A 234 12.04 23.65 -3.59
CA LYS A 234 12.96 24.66 -3.06
C LYS A 234 14.21 24.07 -2.39
N ILE A 235 14.28 22.75 -2.18
CA ILE A 235 15.42 22.10 -1.51
C ILE A 235 16.75 22.38 -2.23
N THR A 236 16.75 22.44 -3.56
CA THR A 236 17.94 22.75 -4.38
C THR A 236 18.26 24.25 -4.41
N THR A 237 17.33 25.11 -3.97
CA THR A 237 17.58 26.54 -3.77
C THR A 237 18.32 26.81 -2.46
N TYR A 238 18.08 25.98 -1.43
CA TYR A 238 18.71 26.15 -0.12
C TYR A 238 20.04 25.41 0.01
N PHE A 239 20.22 24.32 -0.75
CA PHE A 239 21.43 23.52 -0.81
C PHE A 239 21.87 23.41 -2.27
N ASN A 240 22.99 24.03 -2.66
CA ASN A 240 23.46 24.03 -4.05
C ASN A 240 24.15 22.71 -4.42
N SER A 241 24.77 22.08 -3.43
CA SER A 241 25.40 20.76 -3.46
C SER A 241 24.86 19.91 -2.31
N PRO A 242 24.82 18.57 -2.47
CA PRO A 242 24.29 17.68 -1.45
C PRO A 242 25.08 17.65 -0.13
N THR A 243 26.33 18.12 -0.14
CA THR A 243 27.19 18.20 1.04
C THR A 243 27.18 19.57 1.70
N ASP A 244 26.42 20.53 1.16
CA ASP A 244 26.38 21.89 1.68
C ASP A 244 25.76 21.93 3.07
N GLU A 245 26.30 22.82 3.90
CA GLU A 245 25.63 23.29 5.10
C GLU A 245 25.03 24.68 4.82
N HIS A 246 23.76 24.84 5.16
CA HIS A 246 23.05 26.10 5.07
C HIS A 246 23.22 26.86 6.38
N SER A 247 23.98 27.94 6.38
CA SER A 247 24.22 28.76 7.57
C SER A 247 22.94 29.44 8.05
N LEU A 248 22.72 29.37 9.36
CA LEU A 248 21.61 29.97 10.06
C LEU A 248 22.14 30.97 11.08
N ASP A 249 21.33 31.99 11.36
CA ASP A 249 21.62 33.05 12.32
C ASP A 249 20.30 33.53 12.93
N PRO A 250 20.30 34.37 13.98
CA PRO A 250 19.09 34.82 14.64
C PRO A 250 18.07 35.51 13.71
N SER A 251 18.46 36.01 12.53
CA SER A 251 17.52 36.66 11.60
C SER A 251 16.57 35.70 10.87
N TYR A 252 16.77 34.39 10.98
CA TYR A 252 15.86 33.36 10.49
C TYR A 252 14.67 33.09 11.42
N GLU A 253 14.81 33.41 12.71
CA GLU A 253 13.78 33.13 13.72
C GLU A 253 12.84 34.33 13.88
N PHE A 254 11.52 34.11 13.77
CA PHE A 254 10.54 35.20 13.77
C PHE A 254 10.37 35.87 15.13
N THR A 255 10.76 35.18 16.21
CA THR A 255 10.77 35.74 17.57
C THR A 255 12.03 36.54 17.89
N SER A 256 13.03 36.55 17.01
CA SER A 256 14.27 37.30 17.19
C SER A 256 14.07 38.78 16.89
N THR A 257 14.82 39.64 17.57
CA THR A 257 14.86 41.08 17.27
C THR A 257 15.49 41.38 15.91
N ASP A 258 16.32 40.48 15.40
CA ASP A 258 17.02 40.63 14.12
C ASP A 258 16.28 39.99 12.94
N ALA A 259 15.03 39.53 13.15
CA ALA A 259 14.26 38.78 12.16
C ALA A 259 14.14 39.50 10.81
N LYS A 260 14.46 38.79 9.73
CA LYS A 260 14.27 39.25 8.35
C LYS A 260 13.21 38.40 7.68
N GLN A 261 12.17 39.03 7.13
CA GLN A 261 10.99 38.36 6.58
C GLN A 261 11.36 37.24 5.59
N ASP A 262 12.29 37.51 4.67
CA ASP A 262 12.72 36.57 3.62
C ASP A 262 13.38 35.33 4.24
N LYS A 263 14.25 35.52 5.25
CA LYS A 263 14.92 34.44 5.97
C LYS A 263 13.95 33.65 6.84
N VAL A 264 12.98 34.32 7.46
CA VAL A 264 11.91 33.67 8.22
C VAL A 264 11.09 32.74 7.31
N GLU A 265 10.80 33.12 6.07
CA GLU A 265 10.12 32.24 5.12
C GLU A 265 10.97 31.01 4.76
N ILE A 266 12.27 31.22 4.49
CA ILE A 266 13.22 30.12 4.24
C ILE A 266 13.24 29.18 5.46
N PHE A 267 13.33 29.73 6.66
CA PHE A 267 13.39 28.96 7.90
C PHE A 267 12.14 28.08 8.09
N LYS A 268 10.95 28.63 7.83
CA LYS A 268 9.69 27.86 7.87
C LYS A 268 9.71 26.67 6.90
N ASN A 269 10.32 26.83 5.71
CA ASN A 269 10.46 25.73 4.76
C ASN A 269 11.51 24.70 5.23
N LEU A 270 12.63 25.15 5.79
CA LEU A 270 13.64 24.25 6.38
C LEU A 270 13.07 23.46 7.57
N GLN A 271 12.26 24.09 8.43
CA GLN A 271 11.58 23.42 9.54
C GLN A 271 10.59 22.36 9.03
N LYS A 272 9.85 22.64 7.94
CA LYS A 272 9.02 21.62 7.26
C LYS A 272 9.86 20.46 6.75
N PHE A 273 11.06 20.69 6.23
CA PHE A 273 11.98 19.63 5.84
C PHE A 273 12.47 18.80 7.03
N VAL A 274 12.75 19.44 8.18
CA VAL A 274 13.11 18.72 9.41
C VAL A 274 11.96 17.82 9.89
N ALA A 275 10.72 18.30 9.83
CA ALA A 275 9.54 17.54 10.26
C ALA A 275 9.34 16.22 9.47
N VAL A 276 9.85 16.14 8.24
CA VAL A 276 9.82 14.91 7.41
C VAL A 276 11.20 14.26 7.25
N GLY A 277 12.20 14.68 8.04
CA GLY A 277 13.53 14.08 8.07
C GLY A 277 14.40 14.36 6.84
N LEU A 278 14.09 15.36 6.02
CA LEU A 278 14.90 15.74 4.86
C LEU A 278 16.11 16.61 5.24
N VAL A 279 15.98 17.42 6.29
CA VAL A 279 17.05 18.31 6.79
C VAL A 279 17.26 18.02 8.27
N ALA A 280 18.48 18.21 8.76
CA ALA A 280 18.82 18.16 10.17
C ALA A 280 19.71 19.35 10.57
N PRO A 281 19.56 19.90 11.79
CA PRO A 281 20.49 20.88 12.33
C PRO A 281 21.89 20.28 12.52
N VAL A 282 22.92 21.14 12.50
CA VAL A 282 24.31 20.77 12.74
C VAL A 282 24.79 21.41 14.04
N GLY A 283 25.34 20.59 14.94
CA GLY A 283 25.87 21.05 16.23
C GLY A 283 24.80 21.44 17.26
N GLU A 284 23.51 21.22 16.96
CA GLU A 284 22.37 21.51 17.83
C GLU A 284 21.28 20.45 17.63
N GLU A 285 20.40 20.28 18.62
CA GLU A 285 19.29 19.31 18.57
C GLU A 285 18.09 19.83 17.76
N HIS A 286 17.82 21.14 17.82
CA HIS A 286 16.66 21.75 17.19
C HIS A 286 17.04 22.91 16.28
N MET A 287 16.28 23.08 15.18
CA MET A 287 16.49 24.16 14.22
C MET A 287 16.49 25.55 14.87
N TYR A 288 15.65 25.76 15.88
CA TYR A 288 15.60 27.01 16.65
C TYR A 288 16.98 27.35 17.23
N PHE A 289 17.61 26.43 17.97
CA PHE A 289 18.94 26.66 18.54
C PHE A 289 20.01 26.77 17.46
N ALA A 290 19.88 26.02 16.35
CA ALA A 290 20.79 26.17 15.22
C ALA A 290 20.76 27.60 14.65
N ALA A 291 19.59 28.26 14.59
CA ALA A 291 19.48 29.66 14.20
C ALA A 291 20.03 30.61 15.26
N ILE A 292 19.55 30.51 16.51
CA ILE A 292 19.94 31.44 17.58
C ILE A 292 21.44 31.39 17.90
N ASN A 293 22.06 30.21 17.79
CA ASN A 293 23.47 29.99 18.11
C ASN A 293 24.40 30.13 16.88
N ASN A 294 23.93 30.71 15.77
CA ASN A 294 24.72 30.94 14.55
C ASN A 294 25.37 29.65 13.99
N LYS A 295 24.58 28.57 13.91
CA LYS A 295 25.01 27.27 13.39
C LYS A 295 24.53 27.09 11.95
N SER A 296 24.24 25.87 11.56
CA SER A 296 23.82 25.51 10.21
C SER A 296 22.84 24.34 10.26
N CYS A 297 22.27 24.02 9.10
CA CYS A 297 21.59 22.76 8.87
C CYS A 297 22.11 22.12 7.59
N LYS A 298 21.86 20.81 7.42
CA LYS A 298 22.31 20.05 6.25
C LYS A 298 21.27 19.03 5.83
N LEU A 299 21.42 18.53 4.60
CA LEU A 299 20.61 17.42 4.13
C LEU A 299 20.92 16.14 4.91
N THR A 300 19.88 15.36 5.21
CA THR A 300 20.04 13.96 5.64
C THR A 300 20.28 13.07 4.42
N ALA A 301 20.52 11.76 4.63
CA ALA A 301 20.55 10.80 3.53
C ALA A 301 19.23 10.77 2.72
N MET A 302 18.09 10.95 3.39
CA MET A 302 16.78 11.08 2.73
C MET A 302 16.65 12.43 2.01
N GLY A 303 17.13 13.50 2.64
CA GLY A 303 17.26 14.84 2.04
C GLY A 303 18.01 14.82 0.72
N TYR A 304 19.17 14.15 0.70
CA TYR A 304 19.98 13.97 -0.49
C TYR A 304 19.20 13.32 -1.64
N GLN A 305 18.44 12.26 -1.35
CA GLN A 305 17.64 11.58 -2.37
C GLN A 305 16.58 12.52 -2.96
N TYR A 306 15.87 13.30 -2.13
CA TYR A 306 14.87 14.26 -2.62
C TYR A 306 15.51 15.43 -3.37
N TRP A 307 16.66 15.91 -2.91
CA TRP A 307 17.46 16.90 -3.62
C TRP A 307 17.83 16.42 -5.02
N ARG A 308 18.25 15.15 -5.16
CA ARG A 308 18.56 14.55 -6.46
C ARG A 308 17.33 14.45 -7.36
N LEU A 309 16.20 14.01 -6.81
CA LEU A 309 14.93 13.94 -7.56
C LEU A 309 14.49 15.31 -8.08
N VAL A 310 14.63 16.37 -7.29
CA VAL A 310 14.34 17.75 -7.73
C VAL A 310 15.34 18.19 -8.80
N LYS A 311 16.64 17.95 -8.61
CA LYS A 311 17.68 18.33 -9.57
C LYS A 311 17.50 17.65 -10.94
N GLU A 312 16.99 16.43 -10.95
CA GLU A 312 16.66 15.65 -12.14
C GLU A 312 15.24 15.93 -12.70
N ASN A 313 14.51 16.91 -12.18
CA ASN A 313 13.13 17.25 -12.58
C ASN A 313 12.12 16.09 -12.43
N LYS A 314 12.26 15.29 -11.38
CA LYS A 314 11.37 14.14 -11.06
C LYS A 314 10.31 14.44 -9.99
N ILE A 315 10.28 15.67 -9.46
CA ILE A 315 9.29 16.20 -8.51
C ILE A 315 8.79 17.53 -9.03
#